data_AF-A0A8J2KKX8-F1
#
_entry.id   AF-A0A8J2KKX8-F1
#
_cell.length_a   1.000
_cell.length_b   1.000
_cell.length_c   1.000
_cell.angle_alpha   90.00
_cell.angle_beta   90.00
_cell.angle_gamma   90.00
#
_symmetry.space_group_name_H-M   'P 1'
#
loop_
_entity.id
_entity.type
_entity.pdbx_description
1 polymer ?
#
loop_
_entity_poly.entity_id
_entity_poly.type
_entity_poly.pdbx_seq_one_letter_code
_entity_poly.pdbx_strand_id
1 'polypeptide(L)'
;LKEAYIKKYIEYQEVTGVGTNGPFSIEFDLSDASPYSKINIAVENYLKHNDFKCKHKLERDNFCPPDFPTILELVLSAVAEHKLYPHEHTYAIAENIYGKTIKSYKKARESLMWNNVLECVGDNLSEEQKKALLRCFDTSNSVQPLEEQLHWNAKVAQLNFQQLLN
;
A
#
# COMPACT_ATOMS: atom_id res chain seq x y z
N LEU A 1 17.08 19.77 5.33
CA LEU A 1 17.50 19.01 6.53
C LEU A 1 17.13 17.52 6.42
N LYS A 2 15.85 17.14 6.26
CA LYS A 2 15.44 15.73 6.11
C LYS A 2 16.16 14.99 4.96
N GLU A 3 16.22 15.60 3.77
CA GLU A 3 16.91 15.00 2.61
C GLU A 3 18.42 14.78 2.83
N ALA A 4 19.09 15.70 3.51
CA ALA A 4 20.51 15.56 3.85
C ALA A 4 20.76 14.45 4.87
N TYR A 5 19.80 14.20 5.78
CA TYR A 5 19.87 13.14 6.78
C TYR A 5 19.65 11.76 6.15
N ILE A 6 18.67 11.64 5.25
CA ILE A 6 18.42 10.43 4.47
C ILE A 6 19.65 10.07 3.62
N LYS A 7 20.25 11.06 2.96
CA LYS A 7 21.47 10.84 2.17
C LYS A 7 22.62 10.31 3.02
N LYS A 8 22.89 10.91 4.18
CA LYS A 8 23.91 10.42 5.12
C LYS A 8 23.61 9.03 5.69
N TYR A 9 22.34 8.70 5.90
CA TYR A 9 21.94 7.39 6.40
C TYR A 9 22.19 6.29 5.35
N ILE A 10 21.87 6.56 4.08
CA ILE A 10 22.19 5.66 2.96
C ILE A 10 23.70 5.46 2.86
N GLU A 11 24.47 6.55 2.88
CA GLU A 11 25.95 6.50 2.86
C GLU A 11 26.51 5.68 4.05
N TYR A 12 25.95 5.84 5.25
CA TYR A 12 26.34 5.06 6.43
C TYR A 12 26.01 3.56 6.30
N GLN A 13 24.87 3.23 5.72
CA GLN A 13 24.46 1.83 5.51
C GLN A 13 25.29 1.13 4.43
N GLU A 14 25.61 1.82 3.32
CA GLU A 14 26.54 1.33 2.30
C GLU A 14 27.92 1.01 2.89
N VAL A 15 28.41 1.84 3.82
CA VAL A 15 29.70 1.64 4.50
C VAL A 15 29.66 0.51 5.54
N THR A 16 28.51 0.30 6.19
CA THR A 16 28.36 -0.72 7.26
C THR A 16 27.87 -2.08 6.76
N GLY A 17 27.50 -2.20 5.48
CA GLY A 17 27.00 -3.44 4.89
C GLY A 17 25.61 -3.86 5.40
N VAL A 18 24.94 -3.00 6.15
CA VAL A 18 23.55 -3.20 6.59
C VAL A 18 22.67 -2.79 5.42
N GLY A 19 21.93 -3.74 4.83
CA GLY A 19 21.10 -3.47 3.65
C GLY A 19 20.13 -2.30 3.86
N THR A 20 19.91 -1.52 2.80
CA THR A 20 18.99 -0.36 2.75
C THR A 20 17.52 -0.72 2.78
N ASN A 21 17.18 -1.91 3.30
CA ASN A 21 15.79 -2.29 3.52
C ASN A 21 15.24 -1.32 4.56
N GLY A 22 14.54 -0.30 4.06
CA GLY A 22 13.71 0.54 4.90
C GLY A 22 12.78 -0.35 5.75
N PRO A 23 12.27 0.16 6.87
CA PRO A 23 11.48 -0.63 7.83
C PRO A 23 10.13 -1.14 7.28
N PHE A 24 9.91 -1.08 5.96
CA PHE A 24 8.62 -1.24 5.34
C PHE A 24 8.67 -2.26 4.20
N SER A 25 8.28 -3.49 4.51
CA SER A 25 8.01 -4.54 3.53
C SER A 25 6.52 -4.63 3.23
N ILE A 26 6.15 -4.70 1.95
CA ILE A 26 4.77 -4.96 1.54
C ILE A 26 4.50 -6.45 1.70
N GLU A 27 3.50 -6.79 2.52
CA GLU A 27 2.99 -8.15 2.59
C GLU A 27 1.98 -8.39 1.46
N PHE A 28 2.33 -9.32 0.57
CA PHE A 28 1.46 -9.78 -0.51
C PHE A 28 0.83 -11.11 -0.09
N ASP A 29 -0.50 -11.19 -0.09
CA ASP A 29 -1.24 -12.45 0.05
C ASP A 29 -1.85 -12.80 -1.30
N LEU A 30 -1.15 -13.64 -2.05
CA LEU A 30 -1.59 -14.16 -3.34
C LEU A 30 -2.04 -15.62 -3.26
N SER A 31 -2.20 -16.19 -2.06
CA SER A 31 -2.39 -17.63 -1.84
C SER A 31 -3.56 -18.22 -2.64
N ASP A 32 -4.64 -17.46 -2.80
CA ASP A 32 -5.87 -17.80 -3.54
C ASP A 32 -6.06 -16.92 -4.80
N ALA A 33 -5.00 -16.33 -5.35
CA ALA A 33 -5.09 -15.47 -6.55
C ALA A 33 -5.23 -16.28 -7.86
N SER A 34 -4.73 -17.51 -7.86
CA SER A 34 -4.82 -18.48 -8.95
C SER A 34 -5.08 -19.87 -8.39
N PRO A 35 -5.77 -20.77 -9.12
CA PRO A 35 -5.79 -22.19 -8.79
C PRO A 35 -4.41 -22.86 -8.84
N TYR A 36 -3.42 -22.21 -9.46
CA TYR A 36 -2.05 -22.71 -9.56
C TYR A 36 -1.14 -22.00 -8.53
N SER A 37 -0.89 -22.66 -7.40
CA SER A 37 -0.05 -22.11 -6.32
C SER A 37 1.36 -21.69 -6.79
N LYS A 38 1.91 -22.37 -7.80
CA LYS A 38 3.21 -22.02 -8.39
C LYS A 38 3.21 -20.63 -9.03
N ILE A 39 2.12 -20.24 -9.70
CA ILE A 39 1.96 -18.89 -10.26
C ILE A 39 1.94 -17.86 -9.14
N ASN A 40 1.16 -18.13 -8.07
CA ASN A 40 1.04 -17.23 -6.92
C ASN A 40 2.40 -16.97 -6.29
N ILE A 41 3.16 -18.04 -6.00
CA ILE A 41 4.51 -17.95 -5.39
C ILE A 41 5.49 -17.22 -6.31
N ALA A 42 5.49 -17.54 -7.61
CA ALA A 42 6.40 -16.91 -8.56
C ALA A 42 6.17 -15.39 -8.65
N VAL A 43 4.92 -14.98 -8.77
CA VAL A 43 4.56 -13.55 -8.82
C VAL A 43 4.83 -12.86 -7.48
N GLU A 44 4.50 -13.49 -6.36
CA GLU A 44 4.74 -12.93 -5.02
C GLU A 44 6.24 -12.69 -4.77
N ASN A 45 7.08 -13.66 -5.14
CA ASN A 45 8.53 -13.53 -5.05
C ASN A 45 9.03 -12.40 -5.94
N TYR A 46 8.51 -12.25 -7.15
CA TYR A 46 8.89 -11.15 -8.02
C TYR A 46 8.53 -9.79 -7.41
N LEU A 47 7.31 -9.64 -6.88
CA LEU A 47 6.83 -8.42 -6.25
C LEU A 47 7.63 -8.02 -5.00
N LYS A 48 8.13 -8.99 -4.24
CA LYS A 48 8.93 -8.76 -3.02
C LYS A 48 10.35 -8.27 -3.29
N HIS A 49 10.91 -8.60 -4.46
CA HIS A 49 12.34 -8.38 -4.75
C HIS A 49 12.59 -7.34 -5.85
N ASN A 50 11.55 -6.79 -6.47
CA ASN A 50 11.68 -5.77 -7.52
C ASN A 50 11.15 -4.41 -7.06
N ASP A 51 12.00 -3.41 -7.16
CA ASP A 51 11.62 -2.01 -6.98
C ASP A 51 10.94 -1.48 -8.23
N PHE A 52 9.63 -1.25 -8.16
CA PHE A 52 8.87 -0.65 -9.25
C PHE A 52 9.06 0.87 -9.27
N LYS A 53 9.63 1.39 -10.36
CA LYS A 53 9.80 2.84 -10.56
C LYS A 53 8.54 3.45 -11.18
N CYS A 54 7.99 4.50 -10.57
CA CYS A 54 6.88 5.25 -11.16
C CYS A 54 7.31 5.93 -12.47
N LYS A 55 6.59 5.67 -13.57
CA LYS A 55 6.82 6.33 -14.88
C LYS A 55 6.46 7.82 -14.87
N HIS A 56 5.61 8.25 -13.94
CA HIS A 56 5.22 9.66 -13.78
C HIS A 56 6.08 10.34 -12.71
N LYS A 57 6.78 11.42 -13.10
CA LYS A 57 7.55 12.31 -12.21
C LYS A 57 6.61 13.09 -11.29
N LEU A 58 6.03 12.44 -10.29
CA LEU A 58 5.71 13.09 -9.03
C LEU A 58 6.55 12.38 -7.97
N GLU A 59 7.67 13.02 -7.70
CA GLU A 59 8.73 12.62 -6.78
C GLU A 59 8.18 12.34 -5.37
N ARG A 60 8.76 11.32 -4.72
CA ARG A 60 8.76 10.96 -3.27
C ARG A 60 8.08 9.67 -2.84
N ASP A 61 7.18 9.10 -3.64
CA ASP A 61 6.56 7.82 -3.27
C ASP A 61 7.37 6.65 -3.86
N ASN A 62 8.19 5.98 -3.05
CA ASN A 62 8.80 4.66 -3.35
C ASN A 62 7.73 3.54 -3.40
N PHE A 63 6.49 3.89 -3.74
CA PHE A 63 5.30 3.08 -3.52
C PHE A 63 4.47 2.97 -4.79
N CYS A 64 5.09 2.43 -5.82
CA CYS A 64 4.52 2.31 -7.14
C CYS A 64 4.05 0.87 -7.35
N PRO A 65 2.74 0.59 -7.38
CA PRO A 65 2.30 -0.73 -7.80
C PRO A 65 2.69 -0.98 -9.26
N PRO A 66 3.02 -2.23 -9.65
CA PRO A 66 3.19 -2.59 -11.06
C PRO A 66 1.91 -2.30 -11.84
N ASP A 67 2.07 -1.94 -13.11
CA ASP A 67 0.94 -1.82 -14.03
C ASP A 67 0.41 -3.22 -14.41
N PHE A 68 -0.83 -3.27 -14.91
CA PHE A 68 -1.45 -4.53 -15.31
C PHE A 68 -0.65 -5.30 -16.37
N PRO A 69 -0.09 -4.67 -17.43
CA PRO A 69 0.77 -5.36 -18.39
C PRO A 69 1.97 -6.07 -17.74
N THR A 70 2.60 -5.44 -16.74
CA THR A 70 3.69 -6.07 -15.99
C THR A 70 3.20 -7.32 -15.26
N ILE A 71 2.05 -7.26 -14.58
CA ILE A 71 1.48 -8.45 -13.91
C ILE A 71 1.12 -9.54 -14.93
N LEU A 72 0.54 -9.19 -16.07
CA LEU A 72 0.20 -10.15 -17.11
C LEU A 72 1.43 -10.86 -17.66
N GLU A 73 2.53 -10.14 -17.89
CA GLU A 73 3.80 -10.71 -18.34
C GLU A 73 4.40 -11.68 -17.31
N LEU A 74 4.32 -11.35 -16.02
CA LEU A 74 4.76 -12.24 -14.94
C LEU A 74 3.95 -13.53 -14.89
N VAL A 75 2.62 -13.43 -15.03
CA VAL A 75 1.76 -14.61 -15.06
C VAL A 75 2.05 -15.46 -16.28
N LEU A 76 2.19 -14.86 -17.47
CA LEU A 76 2.55 -15.59 -18.70
C LEU A 76 3.90 -16.30 -18.56
N SER A 77 4.89 -15.64 -17.95
CA SER A 77 6.21 -16.21 -17.68
C SER A 77 6.13 -17.41 -16.73
N ALA A 78 5.37 -17.29 -15.63
CA ALA A 78 5.18 -18.39 -14.67
C ALA A 78 4.40 -19.57 -15.29
N VAL A 79 3.41 -19.29 -16.14
CA VAL A 79 2.66 -20.31 -16.89
C VAL A 79 3.60 -21.07 -17.83
N ALA A 80 4.45 -20.37 -18.58
CA ALA A 80 5.42 -20.96 -19.49
C ALA A 80 6.49 -21.79 -18.75
N GLU A 81 7.06 -21.24 -17.69
CA GLU A 81 8.08 -21.91 -16.85
C GLU A 81 7.56 -23.23 -16.28
N HIS A 82 6.32 -23.23 -15.78
CA HIS A 82 5.71 -24.40 -15.15
C HIS A 82 4.92 -25.29 -16.12
N LYS A 83 4.97 -25.01 -17.43
CA LYS A 83 4.29 -25.77 -18.50
C LYS A 83 2.80 -25.97 -18.21
N LEU A 84 2.13 -24.93 -17.72
CA LEU A 84 0.71 -24.97 -17.39
C LEU A 84 -0.11 -24.71 -18.66
N TYR A 85 -0.91 -25.69 -19.08
CA TYR A 85 -1.87 -25.57 -20.18
C TYR A 85 -3.29 -25.78 -19.63
N PRO A 86 -4.32 -25.03 -20.08
CA PRO A 86 -4.35 -24.09 -21.21
C PRO A 86 -4.26 -22.61 -20.81
N HIS A 87 -3.81 -21.78 -21.77
CA HIS A 87 -3.66 -20.31 -21.62
C HIS A 87 -4.98 -19.55 -21.45
N GLU A 88 -6.14 -20.20 -21.62
CA GLU A 88 -7.47 -19.57 -21.69
C GLU A 88 -7.89 -18.85 -20.40
N HIS A 89 -7.21 -19.12 -19.27
CA HIS A 89 -7.47 -18.47 -17.99
C HIS A 89 -6.37 -17.49 -17.55
N THR A 90 -5.31 -17.32 -18.36
CA THR A 90 -4.14 -16.50 -17.99
C THR A 90 -4.52 -15.05 -17.70
N TYR A 91 -5.40 -14.47 -18.51
CA TYR A 91 -5.85 -13.09 -18.34
C TYR A 91 -6.65 -12.90 -17.04
N ALA A 92 -7.61 -13.81 -16.76
CA ALA A 92 -8.40 -13.78 -15.53
C ALA A 92 -7.53 -13.99 -14.27
N ILE A 93 -6.53 -14.86 -14.35
CA ILE A 93 -5.53 -15.04 -13.28
C ILE A 93 -4.76 -13.73 -13.06
N ALA A 94 -4.30 -13.08 -14.14
CA ALA A 94 -3.59 -11.81 -14.06
C ALA A 94 -4.46 -10.69 -13.47
N GLU A 95 -5.74 -10.61 -13.81
CA GLU A 95 -6.68 -9.64 -13.21
C GLU A 95 -6.84 -9.84 -11.70
N ASN A 96 -7.01 -11.10 -11.25
CA ASN A 96 -7.16 -11.40 -9.83
C ASN A 96 -5.88 -11.07 -9.04
N ILE A 97 -4.72 -11.49 -9.57
CA ILE A 97 -3.41 -11.16 -9.00
C ILE A 97 -3.20 -9.65 -8.96
N TYR A 98 -3.53 -8.93 -10.03
CA TYR A 98 -3.43 -7.47 -10.07
C TYR A 98 -4.31 -6.82 -9.00
N GLY A 99 -5.59 -7.22 -8.89
CA GLY A 99 -6.50 -6.70 -7.88
C GLY A 99 -5.99 -6.88 -6.45
N LYS A 100 -5.45 -8.07 -6.12
CA LYS A 100 -4.84 -8.36 -4.81
C LYS A 100 -3.57 -7.56 -4.57
N THR A 101 -2.73 -7.44 -5.59
CA THR A 101 -1.52 -6.61 -5.55
C THR A 101 -1.89 -5.17 -5.21
N ILE A 102 -2.81 -4.55 -5.94
CA ILE A 102 -3.27 -3.18 -5.66
C ILE A 102 -3.83 -3.05 -4.25
N LYS A 103 -4.58 -4.04 -3.75
CA LYS A 103 -5.10 -4.05 -2.38
C LYS A 103 -3.98 -4.08 -1.33
N SER A 104 -2.95 -4.91 -1.50
CA SER A 104 -1.77 -4.93 -0.64
C SER A 104 -1.04 -3.60 -0.66
N TYR A 105 -0.83 -3.00 -1.83
CA TYR A 105 -0.22 -1.67 -1.93
C TYR A 105 -1.05 -0.60 -1.23
N LYS A 106 -2.39 -0.60 -1.37
CA LYS A 106 -3.25 0.36 -0.66
C LYS A 106 -3.14 0.23 0.85
N LYS A 107 -3.27 -0.99 1.37
CA LYS A 107 -3.16 -1.27 2.81
C LYS A 107 -1.82 -0.82 3.36
N ALA A 108 -0.75 -1.13 2.64
CA ALA A 108 0.60 -0.79 3.04
C ALA A 108 0.84 0.74 3.01
N ARG A 109 0.33 1.45 1.99
CA ARG A 109 0.34 2.92 1.96
C ARG A 109 -0.43 3.53 3.13
N GLU A 110 -1.62 3.00 3.45
CA GLU A 110 -2.42 3.45 4.59
C GLU A 110 -1.67 3.23 5.91
N SER A 111 -1.08 2.05 6.11
CA SER A 111 -0.26 1.75 7.30
C SER A 111 0.96 2.66 7.39
N LEU A 112 1.65 2.95 6.29
CA LEU A 112 2.77 3.89 6.27
C LEU A 112 2.33 5.32 6.63
N MET A 113 1.19 5.76 6.09
CA MET A 113 0.61 7.06 6.42
C MET A 113 0.26 7.13 7.91
N TRP A 114 -0.42 6.10 8.44
CA TRP A 114 -0.79 6.05 9.86
C TRP A 114 0.41 5.96 10.78
N ASN A 115 1.42 5.15 10.47
CA ASN A 115 2.64 5.03 11.26
C ASN A 115 3.41 6.36 11.27
N ASN A 116 3.58 7.01 10.11
CA ASN A 116 4.26 8.31 10.04
C ASN A 116 3.47 9.42 10.75
N VAL A 117 2.14 9.41 10.68
CA VAL A 117 1.28 10.35 11.43
C VAL A 117 1.39 10.07 12.93
N LEU A 118 1.33 8.81 13.37
CA LEU A 118 1.46 8.41 14.77
C LEU A 118 2.87 8.59 15.32
N GLU A 119 3.92 8.57 14.50
CA GLU A 119 5.29 8.89 14.92
C GLU A 119 5.46 10.42 15.07
N CYS A 120 4.89 11.21 14.13
CA CYS A 120 4.94 12.67 14.21
C CYS A 120 4.03 13.26 15.30
N VAL A 121 2.91 12.60 15.59
CA VAL A 121 1.91 13.05 16.56
C VAL A 121 2.09 12.33 17.90
N GLY A 122 2.35 11.02 17.88
CA GLY A 122 2.32 10.15 19.05
C GLY A 122 3.52 10.24 19.99
N ASP A 123 4.65 10.81 19.58
CA ASP A 123 5.77 11.07 20.49
C ASP A 123 5.49 12.19 21.50
N ASN A 124 4.55 13.09 21.18
CA ASN A 124 4.12 14.19 22.07
C ASN A 124 2.74 13.97 22.70
N LEU A 125 2.06 12.88 22.35
CA LEU A 125 0.75 12.56 22.92
C LEU A 125 0.90 11.49 24.02
N SER A 126 0.35 11.80 25.19
CA SER A 126 0.12 10.79 26.24
C SER A 126 -0.75 9.64 25.73
N GLU A 127 -0.65 8.48 26.37
CA GLU A 127 -1.52 7.34 26.08
C GLU A 127 -3.01 7.70 26.25
N GLU A 128 -3.36 8.61 27.17
CA GLU A 128 -4.71 9.16 27.27
C GLU A 128 -5.13 9.97 26.04
N GLN A 129 -4.24 10.78 25.47
CA GLN A 129 -4.52 11.57 24.26
C GLN A 129 -4.59 10.69 23.01
N LYS A 130 -3.75 9.66 22.90
CA LYS A 130 -3.87 8.65 21.84
C LYS A 130 -5.22 7.93 21.92
N LYS A 131 -5.63 7.52 23.13
CA LYS A 131 -6.97 6.94 23.39
C LYS A 131 -8.10 7.94 23.14
N ALA A 132 -7.92 9.24 23.38
CA ALA A 132 -8.91 10.27 23.08
C ALA A 132 -9.03 10.51 21.58
N LEU A 133 -7.91 10.54 20.84
CA LEU A 133 -7.90 10.63 19.38
C LEU A 133 -8.63 9.43 18.76
N LEU A 134 -8.33 8.22 19.25
CA LEU A 134 -9.02 6.99 18.84
C LEU A 134 -10.51 7.02 19.18
N ARG A 135 -10.90 7.59 20.32
CA ARG A 135 -12.31 7.83 20.70
C ARG A 135 -12.99 8.91 19.85
N CYS A 136 -12.27 9.88 19.29
CA CYS A 136 -12.85 10.86 18.36
C CYS A 136 -13.12 10.26 16.97
N PHE A 137 -12.40 9.21 16.58
CA PHE A 137 -12.69 8.43 15.36
C PHE A 137 -13.80 7.39 15.57
N ASP A 138 -14.02 6.97 16.82
CA ASP A 138 -15.11 6.09 17.20
C ASP A 138 -16.36 6.94 17.52
N THR A 139 -17.17 7.23 16.50
CA THR A 139 -18.38 8.07 16.61
C THR A 139 -19.45 7.50 17.54
N SER A 140 -19.27 6.28 18.06
CA SER A 140 -20.24 5.55 18.87
C SER A 140 -20.49 6.13 20.27
N ASN A 141 -19.72 7.15 20.72
CA ASN A 141 -19.83 7.72 22.07
C ASN A 141 -19.78 9.26 22.14
N SER A 142 -20.06 9.99 21.05
CA SER A 142 -19.97 11.46 21.05
C SER A 142 -21.27 12.17 21.48
N VAL A 143 -21.14 13.39 22.03
CA VAL A 143 -22.26 14.23 22.47
C VAL A 143 -23.15 14.58 21.26
N GLN A 144 -24.42 14.18 21.28
CA GLN A 144 -25.42 14.28 20.18
C GLN A 144 -25.29 15.50 19.24
N PRO A 145 -25.13 16.75 19.71
CA PRO A 145 -25.03 17.92 18.83
C PRO A 145 -23.74 17.98 17.99
N LEU A 146 -22.64 17.42 18.50
CA LEU A 146 -21.37 17.35 17.77
C LEU A 146 -21.42 16.26 16.70
N GLU A 147 -22.11 15.15 16.98
CA GLU A 147 -22.31 14.05 16.03
C GLU A 147 -23.12 14.52 14.80
N GLU A 148 -24.22 15.24 15.03
CA GLU A 148 -25.05 15.80 13.96
C GLU A 148 -24.28 16.79 13.07
N GLN A 149 -23.46 17.66 13.68
CA GLN A 149 -22.63 18.61 12.95
C GLN A 149 -21.52 17.91 12.14
N LEU A 150 -20.87 16.89 12.70
CA LEU A 150 -19.85 16.10 12.00
C LEU A 150 -20.48 15.31 10.84
N HIS A 151 -21.67 14.73 11.05
CA HIS A 151 -22.41 14.03 10.01
C HIS A 151 -22.82 14.96 8.86
N TRP A 152 -23.30 16.17 9.20
CA TRP A 152 -23.63 17.19 8.20
C TRP A 152 -22.39 17.64 7.41
N ASN A 153 -21.27 17.92 8.09
CA ASN A 153 -20.02 18.30 7.45
C ASN A 153 -19.48 17.20 6.52
N ALA A 154 -19.54 15.93 6.95
CA ALA A 154 -19.12 14.79 6.13
C ALA A 154 -20.00 14.66 4.87
N LYS A 155 -21.31 14.86 5.00
CA LYS A 155 -22.26 14.81 3.88
C LYS A 155 -22.02 15.94 2.87
N VAL A 156 -21.75 17.15 3.34
CA VAL A 156 -21.39 18.29 2.47
C VAL A 156 -20.06 18.04 1.75
N ALA A 157 -19.05 17.53 2.45
CA ALA A 157 -17.76 17.17 1.85
C ALA A 157 -17.91 16.09 0.76
N GLN A 158 -18.73 15.06 1.01
CA GLN A 158 -19.01 14.01 0.03
C GLN A 158 -19.69 14.56 -1.23
N LEU A 159 -20.69 15.45 -1.07
CA LEU A 159 -21.39 16.07 -2.20
C LEU A 159 -20.46 16.95 -3.03
N ASN A 160 -19.61 17.76 -2.38
CA ASN A 160 -18.62 18.58 -3.08
C ASN A 160 -17.57 17.74 -3.83
N PHE A 161 -17.13 16.62 -3.24
CA PHE A 161 -16.21 15.70 -3.91
C PHE A 161 -16.85 15.02 -5.12
N GLN A 162 -18.12 14.61 -5.02
CA GLN A 162 -18.89 14.07 -6.15
C GLN A 162 -19.05 15.10 -7.28
N GLN A 163 -19.26 16.37 -6.94
CA GLN A 163 -19.33 17.45 -7.94
C GLN A 163 -17.99 17.67 -8.67
N LEU A 164 -16.86 17.54 -7.97
CA LEU A 164 -15.53 17.64 -8.57
C LEU A 164 -15.18 16.47 -9.50
N LEU A 165 -15.75 15.29 -9.26
CA LEU A 165 -15.54 14.10 -10.09
C LEU A 165 -16.38 14.12 -11.39
N ASN A 166 -17.46 14.90 -11.42
CA ASN A 166 -18.35 15.08 -12.58
C ASN A 166 -17.88 16.22 -13.48
#